data_AF-A0A7R9LXH8-F1
#
_entry.id   AF-A0A7R9LXH8-F1
#
_cell.length_a   1.000
_cell.length_b   1.000
_cell.length_c   1.000
_cell.angle_alpha   90.00
_cell.angle_beta   90.00
_cell.angle_gamma   90.00
#
_symmetry.space_group_name_H-M   'P 1'
#
loop_
_entity.id
_entity.type
_entity.pdbx_description
1 polymer ?
#
loop_
_entity_poly.entity_id
_entity_poly.type
_entity_poly.pdbx_seq_one_letter_code
_entity_poly.pdbx_strand_id
1 'polypeptide(L)'
;PVFETDYWGTDITSEHSHKSYRPLTVITFRLNYLLNGLHPEGYHVVNALLHLIVVQLFYRFCLQFLNHRRMALIASILFAVHPLKTEAVSGVVGRAELLSTTFFLISLMSYMKRRYFVFICGVICAILSKEQGLTVLAVCLAYEVSNCLCRTSTVKRSFLMTIVRIAIMGGKHNLPVFTKFDNPASFESYPSRHLTYNYLLPLNAWL
;
A
#
# COMPACT_ATOMS: atom_id res chain seq x y z
N PRO A 1 -14.86 -7.19 21.36
CA PRO A 1 -15.67 -7.58 20.16
C PRO A 1 -15.10 -6.90 18.91
N VAL A 2 -15.18 -7.49 17.72
CA VAL A 2 -14.47 -6.98 16.51
C VAL A 2 -14.73 -5.50 16.22
N PHE A 3 -15.95 -5.03 16.48
CA PHE A 3 -16.38 -3.67 16.17
C PHE A 3 -16.17 -2.67 17.31
N GLU A 4 -15.75 -3.14 18.49
CA GLU A 4 -15.53 -2.33 19.69
C GLU A 4 -14.04 -2.21 20.03
N THR A 5 -13.18 -2.98 19.35
CA THR A 5 -11.73 -2.94 19.55
C THR A 5 -11.03 -2.34 18.36
N ASP A 6 -9.92 -1.68 18.60
CA ASP A 6 -8.98 -1.33 17.54
C ASP A 6 -8.31 -2.57 16.94
N TYR A 7 -7.56 -2.35 15.88
CA TYR A 7 -6.81 -3.36 15.14
C TYR A 7 -5.86 -4.20 16.00
N TRP A 8 -5.40 -3.68 17.14
CA TRP A 8 -4.48 -4.35 18.06
C TRP A 8 -5.21 -5.08 19.21
N GLY A 9 -6.52 -4.88 19.33
CA GLY A 9 -7.36 -5.56 20.32
C GLY A 9 -7.69 -4.71 21.55
N THR A 10 -7.25 -3.46 21.61
CA THR A 10 -7.61 -2.52 22.69
C THR A 10 -9.00 -1.96 22.44
N ASP A 11 -9.79 -1.72 23.49
CA ASP A 11 -11.09 -1.04 23.37
C ASP A 11 -10.92 0.33 22.68
N ILE A 12 -11.71 0.59 21.64
CA ILE A 12 -11.58 1.80 20.82
C ILE A 12 -11.91 3.10 21.57
N THR A 13 -12.69 2.99 22.65
CA THR A 13 -13.05 4.13 23.50
C THR A 13 -11.95 4.47 24.51
N SER A 14 -11.01 3.57 24.74
CA SER A 14 -9.88 3.78 25.66
C SER A 14 -8.93 4.86 25.15
N GLU A 15 -8.41 5.68 26.07
CA GLU A 15 -7.38 6.68 25.76
C GLU A 15 -6.07 6.05 25.25
N HIS A 16 -5.80 4.80 25.63
CA HIS A 16 -4.62 4.05 25.20
C HIS A 16 -4.78 3.38 23.82
N SER A 17 -5.95 3.50 23.20
CA SER A 17 -6.18 2.94 21.86
C SER A 17 -5.44 3.73 20.79
N HIS A 18 -4.91 3.00 19.80
CA HIS A 18 -4.38 3.62 18.59
C HIS A 18 -5.48 4.12 17.64
N LYS A 19 -6.76 3.88 17.98
CA LYS A 19 -7.95 4.25 17.20
C LYS A 19 -7.95 3.74 15.75
N SER A 20 -7.12 2.73 15.47
CA SER A 20 -7.04 2.09 14.16
C SER A 20 -8.22 1.14 13.97
N TYR A 21 -9.30 1.64 13.38
CA TYR A 21 -10.51 0.86 13.12
C TYR A 21 -10.40 0.09 11.78
N ARG A 22 -10.11 -1.21 11.85
CA ARG A 22 -9.88 -2.07 10.68
C ARG A 22 -10.61 -3.42 10.77
N PRO A 23 -11.94 -3.41 10.94
CA PRO A 23 -12.72 -4.61 11.26
C PRO A 23 -12.63 -5.69 10.18
N LEU A 24 -12.53 -5.31 8.89
CA LEU A 24 -12.45 -6.30 7.81
C LEU A 24 -11.15 -7.10 7.92
N THR A 25 -10.03 -6.43 8.17
CA THR A 25 -8.74 -7.10 8.38
C THR A 25 -8.77 -7.99 9.61
N VAL A 26 -9.33 -7.53 10.74
CA VAL A 26 -9.46 -8.34 11.96
C VAL A 26 -10.31 -9.60 11.72
N ILE A 27 -11.40 -9.49 10.96
CA ILE A 27 -12.22 -10.65 10.58
C ILE A 27 -11.38 -11.66 9.78
N THR A 28 -10.58 -11.21 8.82
CA THR A 28 -9.71 -12.15 8.06
C THR A 28 -8.70 -12.87 8.95
N PHE A 29 -8.16 -12.21 9.99
CA PHE A 29 -7.29 -12.88 10.96
C PHE A 29 -8.04 -13.88 11.83
N ARG A 30 -9.26 -13.55 12.27
CA ARG A 30 -10.10 -14.49 13.04
C ARG A 30 -10.46 -15.72 12.22
N LEU A 31 -10.85 -15.54 10.95
CA LEU A 31 -11.12 -16.67 10.05
C LEU A 31 -9.86 -17.53 9.85
N ASN A 32 -8.69 -16.91 9.68
CA ASN A 32 -7.42 -17.63 9.59
C ASN A 32 -7.10 -18.40 10.87
N TYR A 33 -7.37 -17.81 12.03
CA TYR A 33 -7.16 -18.45 13.34
C TYR A 33 -8.07 -19.66 13.52
N LEU A 34 -9.32 -19.60 13.07
CA LEU A 34 -10.25 -20.74 13.12
C LEU A 34 -9.75 -21.94 12.30
N LEU A 35 -8.97 -21.71 11.23
CA LEU A 35 -8.45 -22.76 10.35
C LEU A 35 -7.07 -23.28 10.77
N ASN A 36 -6.16 -22.39 11.16
CA ASN A 36 -4.73 -22.71 11.37
C ASN A 36 -4.20 -22.28 12.74
N GLY A 37 -5.06 -21.86 13.68
CA GLY A 37 -4.65 -21.41 15.01
C GLY A 37 -3.62 -20.28 14.94
N LEU A 38 -2.57 -20.36 15.77
CA LEU A 38 -1.46 -19.39 15.79
C LEU A 38 -0.28 -19.78 14.88
N HIS A 39 -0.44 -20.81 14.04
CA HIS A 39 0.64 -21.26 13.18
C HIS A 39 0.94 -20.22 12.08
N PRO A 40 2.14 -19.62 12.05
CA PRO A 40 2.43 -18.47 11.19
C PRO A 40 2.39 -18.82 9.70
N GLU A 41 2.69 -20.07 9.30
CA GLU A 41 2.66 -20.48 7.89
C GLU A 41 1.33 -20.15 7.19
N GLY A 42 0.20 -20.41 7.82
CA GLY A 42 -1.12 -20.14 7.25
C GLY A 42 -1.34 -18.64 7.00
N TYR A 43 -0.81 -17.79 7.88
CA TYR A 43 -0.94 -16.35 7.74
C TYR A 43 -0.11 -15.80 6.57
N HIS A 44 1.12 -16.30 6.41
CA HIS A 44 1.99 -15.92 5.29
C HIS A 44 1.43 -16.42 3.96
N VAL A 45 0.86 -17.62 3.91
CA VAL A 45 0.20 -18.14 2.70
C VAL A 45 -0.95 -17.23 2.26
N VAL A 46 -1.83 -16.83 3.19
CA VAL A 46 -2.94 -15.91 2.86
C VAL A 46 -2.41 -14.56 2.38
N ASN A 47 -1.35 -14.02 2.99
CA ASN A 47 -0.75 -12.76 2.54
C ASN A 47 -0.12 -12.91 1.13
N ALA A 48 0.58 -14.02 0.86
CA ALA A 48 1.14 -14.29 -0.46
C ALA A 48 0.04 -14.39 -1.54
N LEU A 49 -1.07 -15.08 -1.24
CA LEU A 49 -2.23 -15.16 -2.15
C LEU A 49 -2.87 -13.79 -2.40
N LEU A 50 -3.05 -12.97 -1.35
CA LEU A 50 -3.53 -11.61 -1.50
C LEU A 50 -2.59 -10.75 -2.35
N HIS A 51 -1.26 -10.90 -2.17
CA HIS A 51 -0.28 -10.21 -3.01
C HIS A 51 -0.39 -10.61 -4.48
N LEU A 52 -0.57 -11.89 -4.79
CA LEU A 52 -0.82 -12.34 -6.17
C LEU A 52 -2.07 -11.70 -6.77
N ILE A 53 -3.15 -11.57 -5.99
CA ILE A 53 -4.37 -10.87 -6.41
C ILE A 53 -4.05 -9.40 -6.72
N VAL A 54 -3.32 -8.71 -5.84
CA VAL A 54 -2.91 -7.32 -6.04
C VAL A 54 -2.07 -7.16 -7.29
N VAL A 55 -1.07 -8.02 -7.51
CA VAL A 55 -0.21 -8.01 -8.71
C VAL A 55 -1.06 -8.21 -9.97
N GLN A 56 -2.00 -9.15 -9.94
CA GLN A 56 -2.89 -9.43 -11.07
C GLN A 56 -3.84 -8.25 -11.37
N LEU A 57 -4.37 -7.59 -10.34
CA LEU A 57 -5.19 -6.38 -10.49
C LEU A 57 -4.35 -5.22 -11.03
N PHE A 58 -3.12 -5.06 -10.54
CA PHE A 58 -2.20 -4.03 -11.00
C PHE A 58 -1.84 -4.22 -12.47
N TYR A 59 -1.57 -5.46 -12.92
CA TYR A 59 -1.39 -5.77 -14.34
C TYR A 59 -2.59 -5.34 -15.19
N ARG A 60 -3.81 -5.66 -14.74
CA ARG A 60 -5.05 -5.27 -15.45
C ARG A 60 -5.24 -3.75 -15.48
N PHE A 61 -4.90 -3.06 -14.39
CA PHE A 61 -4.88 -1.61 -14.34
C PHE A 61 -3.87 -1.04 -15.34
N CYS A 62 -2.63 -1.53 -15.36
CA CYS A 62 -1.60 -1.13 -16.33
C CYS A 62 -2.06 -1.31 -17.78
N LEU A 63 -2.75 -2.40 -18.11
CA LEU A 63 -3.30 -2.61 -19.46
C LEU A 63 -4.31 -1.54 -19.90
N GLN A 64 -4.98 -0.87 -18.96
CA GLN A 64 -5.92 0.23 -19.29
C GLN A 64 -5.18 1.52 -19.66
N PHE A 65 -3.93 1.70 -19.22
CA PHE A 65 -3.16 2.93 -19.40
C PHE A 65 -2.00 2.79 -20.40
N LEU A 66 -1.33 1.65 -20.37
CA LEU A 66 -0.24 1.27 -21.25
C LEU A 66 -0.86 0.42 -22.35
N ASN A 67 -1.12 0.99 -23.53
CA ASN A 67 -1.62 0.28 -24.72
C ASN A 67 -0.66 -0.82 -25.26
N HIS A 68 0.29 -1.31 -24.44
CA HIS A 68 1.26 -2.34 -24.75
C HIS A 68 1.29 -3.41 -23.66
N ARG A 69 0.85 -4.63 -24.01
CA ARG A 69 0.81 -5.80 -23.09
C ARG A 69 2.17 -6.12 -22.47
N ARG A 70 3.26 -6.03 -23.25
CA ARG A 70 4.62 -6.29 -22.78
C ARG A 70 5.04 -5.31 -21.68
N MET A 71 4.74 -4.02 -21.86
CA MET A 71 5.08 -2.99 -20.88
C MET A 71 4.26 -3.15 -19.59
N ALA A 72 2.96 -3.48 -19.72
CA ALA A 72 2.13 -3.78 -18.56
C ALA A 72 2.65 -5.00 -17.78
N LEU A 73 3.11 -6.04 -18.48
CA LEU A 73 3.67 -7.25 -17.87
C LEU A 73 4.98 -6.96 -17.14
N ILE A 74 5.90 -6.24 -17.78
CA ILE A 74 7.15 -5.81 -17.16
C ILE A 74 6.86 -4.96 -15.91
N ALA A 75 5.95 -4.00 -16.00
CA ALA A 75 5.55 -3.17 -14.87
C ALA A 75 4.97 -4.01 -13.71
N SER A 76 4.13 -5.01 -14.00
CA SER A 76 3.57 -5.87 -12.95
C SER A 76 4.60 -6.81 -12.33
N ILE A 77 5.55 -7.33 -13.11
CA ILE A 77 6.65 -8.16 -12.58
C ILE A 77 7.53 -7.31 -11.68
N LEU A 78 7.95 -6.12 -12.14
CA LEU A 78 8.71 -5.17 -11.32
C LEU A 78 7.96 -4.81 -10.05
N PHE A 79 6.64 -4.60 -10.13
CA PHE A 79 5.78 -4.36 -8.97
C PHE A 79 5.78 -5.56 -7.99
N ALA A 80 5.74 -6.80 -8.50
CA ALA A 80 5.65 -8.01 -7.70
C ALA A 80 6.93 -8.28 -6.89
N VAL A 81 8.11 -8.04 -7.50
CA VAL A 81 9.43 -8.29 -6.88
C VAL A 81 10.00 -7.07 -6.15
N HIS A 82 9.31 -5.93 -6.16
CA HIS A 82 9.84 -4.69 -5.61
C HIS A 82 10.13 -4.80 -4.09
N PRO A 83 11.36 -4.52 -3.61
CA PRO A 83 11.73 -4.65 -2.20
C PRO A 83 10.84 -3.87 -1.23
N LEU A 84 10.36 -2.68 -1.60
CA LEU A 84 9.40 -1.91 -0.78
C LEU A 84 8.11 -2.68 -0.41
N LYS A 85 7.80 -3.79 -1.07
CA LYS A 85 6.62 -4.62 -0.74
C LYS A 85 6.94 -5.84 0.09
N THR A 86 8.21 -6.16 0.30
CA THR A 86 8.57 -7.34 1.08
C THR A 86 8.04 -7.19 2.50
N GLU A 87 8.11 -6.00 3.10
CA GLU A 87 7.55 -5.74 4.44
C GLU A 87 6.02 -5.94 4.51
N ALA A 88 5.30 -5.52 3.47
CA ALA A 88 3.84 -5.66 3.40
C ALA A 88 3.37 -7.12 3.22
N VAL A 89 4.23 -7.99 2.67
CA VAL A 89 3.93 -9.40 2.40
C VAL A 89 4.49 -10.33 3.47
N SER A 90 5.74 -10.09 3.90
CA SER A 90 6.43 -10.89 4.91
C SER A 90 5.84 -10.64 6.30
N GLY A 91 5.44 -9.40 6.61
CA GLY A 91 4.77 -9.10 7.87
C GLY A 91 3.34 -9.63 7.87
N VAL A 92 2.97 -10.45 8.86
CA VAL A 92 1.57 -10.89 9.05
C VAL A 92 0.62 -9.68 9.14
N VAL A 93 1.05 -8.63 9.86
CA VAL A 93 0.37 -7.34 10.03
C VAL A 93 0.11 -6.63 8.70
N GLY A 94 0.96 -6.86 7.68
CA GLY A 94 0.83 -6.28 6.34
C GLY A 94 -0.45 -6.66 5.59
N ARG A 95 -1.22 -7.65 6.08
CA ARG A 95 -2.52 -8.04 5.53
C ARG A 95 -3.49 -6.87 5.33
N ALA A 96 -3.46 -5.89 6.24
CA ALA A 96 -4.29 -4.67 6.14
C ALA A 96 -4.01 -3.90 4.84
N GLU A 97 -2.73 -3.83 4.44
CA GLU A 97 -2.28 -3.13 3.24
C GLU A 97 -2.68 -3.87 1.97
N LEU A 98 -2.55 -5.20 1.98
CA LEU A 98 -2.90 -6.04 0.84
C LEU A 98 -4.41 -6.00 0.55
N LEU A 99 -5.24 -6.11 1.59
CA LEU A 99 -6.70 -5.99 1.47
C LEU A 99 -7.10 -4.60 1.00
N SER A 100 -6.57 -3.55 1.63
CA SER A 100 -6.88 -2.16 1.25
C SER A 100 -6.48 -1.89 -0.21
N THR A 101 -5.30 -2.34 -0.64
CA THR A 101 -4.82 -2.19 -2.02
C THR A 101 -5.68 -2.97 -3.02
N THR A 102 -6.14 -4.18 -2.66
CA THR A 102 -7.03 -4.99 -3.50
C THR A 102 -8.34 -4.24 -3.79
N PHE A 103 -9.01 -3.77 -2.74
CA PHE A 103 -10.26 -3.03 -2.88
C PHE A 103 -10.07 -1.65 -3.51
N PHE A 104 -8.93 -0.99 -3.23
CA PHE A 104 -8.52 0.25 -3.89
C PHE A 104 -8.50 0.09 -5.41
N LEU A 105 -7.79 -0.92 -5.92
CA LEU A 105 -7.66 -1.16 -7.37
C LEU A 105 -8.99 -1.55 -8.00
N ILE A 106 -9.79 -2.40 -7.34
CA ILE A 106 -11.13 -2.76 -7.80
C ILE A 106 -12.02 -1.52 -7.90
N SER A 107 -11.99 -0.67 -6.88
CA SER A 107 -12.79 0.55 -6.81
C SER A 107 -12.39 1.52 -7.94
N LEU A 108 -11.10 1.80 -8.09
CA LEU A 108 -10.57 2.68 -9.14
C LEU A 108 -10.92 2.19 -10.56
N MET A 109 -10.71 0.90 -10.84
CA MET A 109 -11.07 0.33 -12.15
C MET A 109 -12.58 0.35 -12.42
N SER A 110 -13.40 0.19 -11.37
CA SER A 110 -14.85 0.25 -11.46
C SER A 110 -15.34 1.67 -11.69
N TYR A 111 -14.70 2.66 -11.06
CA TYR A 111 -14.93 4.08 -11.30
C TYR A 111 -14.73 4.44 -12.77
N MET A 112 -13.59 4.05 -13.35
CA MET A 112 -13.27 4.29 -14.77
C MET A 112 -14.29 3.66 -15.73
N LYS A 113 -14.93 2.55 -15.32
CA LYS A 113 -15.98 1.86 -16.09
C LYS A 113 -17.41 2.35 -15.76
N ARG A 114 -17.55 3.41 -14.96
CA ARG A 114 -18.84 3.97 -14.48
C ARG A 114 -19.71 2.94 -13.73
N ARG A 115 -19.09 1.96 -13.07
CA ARG A 115 -19.76 0.97 -12.22
C ARG A 115 -19.81 1.46 -10.78
N TYR A 116 -20.63 2.48 -10.52
CA TYR A 116 -20.62 3.23 -9.25
C TYR A 116 -20.95 2.37 -8.02
N PHE A 117 -21.81 1.37 -8.16
CA PHE A 117 -22.13 0.45 -7.05
C PHE A 117 -20.88 -0.30 -6.57
N VAL A 118 -20.15 -0.94 -7.49
CA VAL A 118 -18.90 -1.66 -7.17
C VAL A 118 -17.82 -0.71 -6.68
N PHE A 119 -17.78 0.51 -7.22
CA PHE A 119 -16.88 1.56 -6.75
C PHE A 119 -17.14 1.89 -5.27
N ILE A 120 -18.38 2.19 -4.89
CA ILE A 120 -18.75 2.54 -3.51
C ILE A 120 -18.46 1.37 -2.56
N CYS A 121 -18.89 0.16 -2.90
CA CYS A 121 -18.59 -1.03 -2.11
C CYS A 121 -17.07 -1.22 -1.94
N GLY A 122 -16.31 -1.04 -3.02
CA GLY A 122 -14.85 -1.10 -2.99
C GLY A 122 -14.21 -0.05 -2.09
N VAL A 123 -14.67 1.20 -2.11
CA VAL A 123 -14.17 2.26 -1.21
C VAL A 123 -14.42 1.89 0.25
N ILE A 124 -15.65 1.44 0.57
CA ILE A 124 -16.01 1.03 1.93
C ILE A 124 -15.12 -0.12 2.40
N CYS A 125 -14.96 -1.17 1.60
CA CYS A 125 -14.09 -2.30 1.93
C CYS A 125 -12.62 -1.90 2.07
N ALA A 126 -12.13 -0.96 1.25
CA ALA A 126 -10.77 -0.45 1.34
C ALA A 126 -10.53 0.28 2.67
N ILE A 127 -11.46 1.16 3.07
CA ILE A 127 -11.41 1.92 4.33
C ILE A 127 -11.50 0.98 5.54
N LEU A 128 -12.43 0.02 5.53
CA LEU A 128 -12.59 -0.96 6.60
C LEU A 128 -11.40 -1.93 6.72
N SER A 129 -10.55 -2.02 5.68
CA SER A 129 -9.29 -2.77 5.73
C SER A 129 -8.15 -1.92 6.30
N LYS A 130 -8.05 -0.66 5.85
CA LYS A 130 -7.07 0.33 6.29
C LYS A 130 -7.55 1.73 5.90
N GLU A 131 -7.38 2.69 6.78
CA GLU A 131 -7.77 4.10 6.63
C GLU A 131 -7.21 4.76 5.35
N GLN A 132 -6.04 4.30 4.89
CA GLN A 132 -5.42 4.73 3.63
C GLN A 132 -6.29 4.44 2.40
N GLY A 133 -7.27 3.54 2.49
CA GLY A 133 -8.23 3.24 1.43
C GLY A 133 -9.06 4.46 0.99
N LEU A 134 -9.22 5.47 1.85
CA LEU A 134 -9.91 6.73 1.50
C LEU A 134 -9.23 7.47 0.34
N THR A 135 -7.93 7.28 0.17
CA THR A 135 -7.14 7.93 -0.89
C THR A 135 -7.62 7.59 -2.31
N VAL A 136 -8.41 6.52 -2.50
CA VAL A 136 -9.08 6.23 -3.80
C VAL A 136 -9.85 7.44 -4.30
N LEU A 137 -10.59 8.12 -3.43
CA LEU A 137 -11.44 9.26 -3.80
C LEU A 137 -10.59 10.40 -4.38
N ALA A 138 -9.46 10.70 -3.72
CA ALA A 138 -8.51 11.70 -4.19
C ALA A 138 -7.89 11.31 -5.53
N VAL A 139 -7.57 10.03 -5.73
CA VAL A 139 -7.03 9.52 -7.00
C VAL A 139 -8.06 9.58 -8.13
N CYS A 140 -9.32 9.25 -7.87
CA CYS A 140 -10.41 9.40 -8.84
C CYS A 140 -10.62 10.87 -9.24
N LEU A 141 -10.62 11.78 -8.27
CA LEU A 141 -10.72 13.22 -8.54
C LEU A 141 -9.54 13.73 -9.35
N ALA A 142 -8.31 13.33 -9.00
CA ALA A 142 -7.12 13.65 -9.77
C ALA A 142 -7.19 13.10 -11.20
N TYR A 143 -7.72 11.89 -11.37
CA TYR A 143 -7.94 11.28 -12.69
C TYR A 143 -8.91 12.12 -13.54
N GLU A 144 -10.04 12.57 -12.99
CA GLU A 144 -10.99 13.44 -13.70
C GLU A 144 -10.40 14.80 -14.05
N VAL A 145 -9.78 15.47 -13.09
CA VAL A 145 -9.11 16.76 -13.30
C VAL A 145 -8.05 16.63 -14.40
N SER A 146 -7.27 15.55 -14.42
CA SER A 146 -6.27 15.31 -15.46
C SER A 146 -6.88 15.09 -16.85
N ASN A 147 -8.05 14.47 -16.92
CA ASN A 147 -8.78 14.25 -18.17
C ASN A 147 -9.42 15.54 -18.70
N CYS A 148 -9.89 16.43 -17.81
CA CYS A 148 -10.44 17.73 -18.17
C CYS A 148 -9.36 18.75 -18.57
N LEU A 149 -8.23 18.81 -17.86
CA LEU A 149 -7.21 19.84 -18.04
C LEU A 149 -6.23 19.55 -19.19
N CYS A 150 -5.96 18.29 -19.53
CA CYS A 150 -4.85 17.95 -20.43
C CYS A 150 -5.21 16.86 -21.43
N ARG A 151 -5.45 17.20 -22.71
CA ARG A 151 -5.49 16.26 -23.85
C ARG A 151 -4.08 15.83 -24.28
N THR A 152 -3.20 15.55 -23.32
CA THR A 152 -1.77 15.25 -23.55
C THR A 152 -1.46 13.80 -23.20
N SER A 153 -0.38 13.25 -23.78
CA SER A 153 0.06 11.86 -23.57
C SER A 153 0.23 11.48 -22.09
N THR A 154 -0.11 10.24 -21.73
CA THR A 154 -0.03 9.67 -20.36
C THR A 154 1.29 9.96 -19.64
N VAL A 155 2.43 9.87 -20.34
CA VAL A 155 3.76 10.12 -19.77
C VAL A 155 3.92 11.55 -19.25
N LYS A 156 3.45 12.54 -20.02
CA LYS A 156 3.50 13.96 -19.63
C LYS A 156 2.62 14.25 -18.41
N ARG A 157 1.47 13.57 -18.30
CA ARG A 157 0.59 13.66 -17.12
C ARG A 157 1.28 13.11 -15.87
N SER A 158 1.90 11.94 -15.95
CA SER A 158 2.64 11.36 -14.81
C SER A 158 3.79 12.26 -14.35
N PHE A 159 4.54 12.84 -15.29
CA PHE A 159 5.63 13.76 -14.98
C PHE A 159 5.11 15.04 -14.31
N LEU A 160 4.04 15.63 -14.85
CA LEU A 160 3.38 16.81 -14.27
C LEU A 160 2.88 16.54 -12.85
N MET A 161 2.20 15.41 -12.62
CA MET A 161 1.73 15.03 -11.28
C MET A 161 2.87 14.84 -10.28
N THR A 162 4.02 14.32 -10.72
CA THR A 162 5.21 14.18 -9.88
C THR A 162 5.77 15.56 -9.49
N ILE A 163 5.82 16.50 -10.43
CA ILE A 163 6.27 17.87 -10.18
C ILE A 163 5.31 18.59 -9.22
N VAL A 164 4.01 18.49 -9.46
CA VAL A 164 2.96 19.07 -8.58
C VAL A 164 3.07 18.50 -7.17
N ARG A 165 3.29 17.20 -7.03
CA ARG A 165 3.52 16.57 -5.72
C ARG A 165 4.75 17.15 -5.01
N ILE A 166 5.87 17.31 -5.70
CA ILE A 166 7.11 17.89 -5.14
C ILE A 166 6.86 19.35 -4.72
N ALA A 167 6.09 20.11 -5.49
CA ALA A 167 5.74 21.49 -5.17
C ALA A 167 4.83 21.58 -3.92
N ILE A 168 3.81 20.72 -3.81
CA ILE A 168 2.91 20.66 -2.64
C ILE A 168 3.65 20.23 -1.38
N MET A 169 4.61 19.29 -1.49
CA MET A 169 5.47 18.89 -0.37
C MET A 169 6.48 19.98 0.05
N GLY A 170 6.38 21.20 -0.49
CA GLY A 170 7.18 22.35 -0.09
C GLY A 170 8.62 22.33 -0.63
N GLY A 171 8.92 21.46 -1.60
CA GLY A 171 10.23 21.37 -2.24
C GLY A 171 11.42 21.31 -1.26
N LYS A 172 12.55 21.89 -1.67
CA LYS A 172 13.84 21.86 -0.95
C LYS A 172 13.79 22.51 0.46
N HIS A 173 12.74 23.28 0.78
CA HIS A 173 12.66 24.08 2.01
C HIS A 173 11.91 23.39 3.16
N ASN A 174 11.06 22.38 2.89
CA ASN A 174 10.30 21.63 3.89
C ASN A 174 10.59 20.13 3.85
N LEU A 175 11.82 19.75 3.51
CA LEU A 175 12.25 18.36 3.64
C LEU A 175 12.21 17.97 5.13
N PRO A 176 11.69 16.78 5.48
CA PRO A 176 11.68 16.33 6.86
C PRO A 176 13.12 16.30 7.38
N VAL A 177 13.40 17.15 8.38
CA VAL A 177 14.67 17.11 9.11
C VAL A 177 14.53 15.98 10.12
N PHE A 178 15.00 14.79 9.75
CA PHE A 178 15.05 13.67 10.67
C PHE A 178 15.97 14.02 11.83
N THR A 179 15.54 13.77 13.05
CA THR A 179 16.38 13.96 14.23
C THR A 179 17.21 12.70 14.50
N LYS A 180 18.22 12.81 15.38
CA LYS A 180 18.94 11.63 15.90
C LYS A 180 18.02 10.60 16.54
N PHE A 181 16.86 11.01 17.05
CA PHE A 181 15.85 10.10 17.61
C PHE A 181 15.11 9.31 16.53
N ASP A 182 14.82 9.93 15.38
CA ASP A 182 14.05 9.29 14.31
C ASP A 182 14.89 8.29 13.50
N ASN A 183 16.17 8.61 13.27
CA ASN A 183 17.10 7.75 12.53
C ASN A 183 18.54 7.86 13.08
N PRO A 184 18.83 7.25 14.25
CA PRO A 184 20.14 7.35 14.88
C PRO A 184 21.28 6.87 13.97
N ALA A 185 21.02 5.84 13.15
CA ALA A 185 22.00 5.30 12.21
C ALA A 185 22.46 6.33 11.15
N SER A 186 21.59 7.25 10.73
CA SER A 186 21.96 8.30 9.76
C SER A 186 22.97 9.32 10.31
N PHE A 187 22.96 9.54 11.62
CA PHE A 187 23.83 10.47 12.32
C PHE A 187 25.11 9.84 12.88
N GLU A 188 25.29 8.54 12.69
CA GLU A 188 26.51 7.86 13.11
C GLU A 188 27.70 8.20 12.21
N SER A 189 28.89 8.07 12.80
CA SER A 189 30.15 8.32 12.10
C SER A 189 30.54 7.16 11.17
N TYR A 190 31.45 7.42 10.24
CA TYR A 190 32.11 6.36 9.49
C TYR A 190 33.04 5.57 10.43
N PRO A 191 33.09 4.21 10.36
CA PRO A 191 32.43 3.34 9.39
C PRO A 191 31.05 2.82 9.79
N SER A 192 30.65 2.98 11.06
CA SER A 192 29.43 2.42 11.66
C SER A 192 28.19 2.70 10.82
N ARG A 193 28.01 3.94 10.36
CA ARG A 193 26.89 4.31 9.49
C ARG A 193 26.80 3.47 8.21
N HIS A 194 27.94 3.29 7.53
CA HIS A 194 27.97 2.53 6.28
C HIS A 194 27.72 1.04 6.53
N LEU A 195 28.28 0.49 7.61
CA LEU A 195 28.06 -0.90 7.98
C LEU A 195 26.60 -1.16 8.35
N THR A 196 25.95 -0.25 9.09
CA THR A 196 24.53 -0.38 9.45
C THR A 196 23.61 -0.34 8.23
N TYR A 197 23.86 0.56 7.27
CA TYR A 197 23.06 0.60 6.04
C TYR A 197 23.30 -0.59 5.11
N ASN A 198 24.51 -1.14 5.11
CA ASN A 198 24.86 -2.26 4.25
C ASN A 198 24.76 -3.61 4.93
N TYR A 199 24.40 -3.69 6.21
CA TYR A 199 24.44 -4.92 7.03
C TYR A 199 23.64 -6.09 6.44
N LEU A 200 22.56 -5.81 5.71
CA LEU A 200 21.77 -6.85 5.05
C LEU A 200 22.54 -7.58 3.94
N LEU A 201 23.52 -6.93 3.31
CA LEU A 201 24.35 -7.56 2.27
C LEU A 201 25.26 -8.68 2.84
N PRO A 202 26.13 -8.43 3.85
CA PRO A 202 26.91 -9.48 4.48
C PRO A 202 26.04 -10.48 5.24
N LEU A 203 24.92 -10.08 5.86
CA LEU A 203 24.03 -11.02 6.54
C LEU A 203 23.44 -12.05 5.57
N ASN A 204 23.15 -11.65 4.34
CA ASN A 204 22.56 -12.51 3.32
C ASN A 204 23.59 -12.99 2.28
N ALA A 205 24.89 -12.77 2.50
CA ALA A 205 25.93 -13.14 1.53
C ALA A 205 26.10 -14.66 1.33
N TRP A 206 25.47 -15.46 2.18
CA TRP A 206 25.50 -16.92 2.15
C TRP A 206 24.26 -17.55 1.48
N LEU A 207 23.30 -16.72 1.05
CA LEU A 207 22.16 -17.11 0.21
C LEU A 207 22.52 -16.98 -1.28
#